data_AF-A0A1D1V7Z7-F1
#
_entry.id   AF-A0A1D1V7Z7-F1
#
_cell.length_a   1.000
_cell.length_b   1.000
_cell.length_c   1.000
_cell.angle_alpha   90.00
_cell.angle_beta   90.00
_cell.angle_gamma   90.00
#
_symmetry.space_group_name_H-M   'P 1'
#
loop_
_entity.id
_entity.type
_entity.pdbx_description
1 polymer ?
#
loop_
_entity_poly.entity_id
_entity_poly.type
_entity_poly.pdbx_seq_one_letter_code
_entity_poly.pdbx_strand_id
1 'polypeptide(L)'
;MAIFDASSPKFTKKIYTSNSQKNVAVILAILFMLNIFYDIAFIIGEIVLFIQKGTQLRLPYSADDIGLDTVLLLLLVILDALRFSFGKKGYLTQRLSPLFLCTILTPAVLLIGIHTMLWQTFVTRADYILGSILIAFHAAELVFLLLAILICMTRQT
;
A
#
# COMPACT_ATOMS: atom_id res chain seq x y z
N MET A 1 31.89 -35.32 -20.60
CA MET A 1 31.40 -33.98 -21.01
C MET A 1 29.88 -34.01 -20.91
N ALA A 2 29.30 -33.53 -19.79
CA ALA A 2 27.85 -33.50 -19.65
C ALA A 2 27.31 -32.43 -20.61
N ILE A 3 26.48 -32.85 -21.56
CA ILE A 3 25.84 -31.94 -22.52
C ILE A 3 24.83 -31.11 -21.71
N PHE A 4 25.00 -29.80 -21.69
CA PHE A 4 24.07 -28.87 -21.07
C PHE A 4 22.76 -28.90 -21.86
N ASP A 5 21.77 -29.63 -21.37
CA ASP A 5 20.44 -29.69 -21.98
C ASP A 5 19.55 -28.55 -21.47
N ALA A 6 19.53 -27.48 -22.26
CA ALA A 6 18.69 -26.31 -22.03
C ALA A 6 17.18 -26.60 -22.16
N SER A 7 16.77 -27.76 -22.66
CA SER A 7 15.35 -28.17 -22.70
C SER A 7 14.88 -28.86 -21.42
N SER A 8 15.80 -29.14 -20.49
CA SER A 8 15.48 -29.90 -19.28
C SER A 8 14.39 -29.20 -18.45
N PRO A 9 13.41 -29.95 -17.91
CA PRO A 9 12.26 -29.40 -17.19
C PRO A 9 12.64 -28.59 -15.94
N LYS A 10 13.81 -28.89 -15.34
CA LYS A 10 14.35 -28.13 -14.21
C LYS A 10 14.87 -26.75 -14.65
N PHE A 11 15.47 -26.66 -15.83
CA PHE A 11 16.01 -25.42 -16.36
C PHE A 11 14.91 -24.48 -16.85
N THR A 12 13.92 -25.01 -17.57
CA THR A 12 12.75 -24.24 -18.03
C THR A 12 11.93 -23.69 -16.87
N LYS A 13 11.68 -24.50 -15.82
CA LYS A 13 11.03 -24.04 -14.59
C LYS A 13 11.79 -22.89 -13.91
N LYS A 14 13.13 -22.98 -13.86
CA LYS A 14 13.99 -21.94 -13.26
C LYS A 14 13.98 -20.62 -14.05
N ILE A 15 13.96 -20.69 -15.38
CA ILE A 15 13.84 -19.48 -16.23
C ILE A 15 12.48 -18.82 -16.06
N TYR A 16 11.41 -19.63 -16.07
CA TYR A 16 10.05 -19.13 -15.93
C TYR A 16 9.84 -18.42 -14.58
N THR A 17 10.26 -19.02 -13.48
CA THR A 17 10.17 -18.40 -12.15
C THR A 17 11.01 -17.13 -12.07
N SER A 18 12.20 -17.12 -12.67
CA SER A 18 13.05 -15.91 -12.69
C SER A 18 12.44 -14.76 -13.49
N ASN A 19 11.80 -15.01 -14.64
CA ASN A 19 11.19 -13.96 -15.44
C ASN A 19 9.89 -13.45 -14.81
N SER A 20 9.06 -14.35 -14.28
CA SER A 20 7.85 -13.99 -13.53
C SER A 20 8.19 -13.10 -12.32
N GLN A 21 9.22 -13.44 -11.56
CA GLN A 21 9.67 -12.66 -10.42
C GLN A 21 10.13 -11.25 -10.81
N LYS A 22 10.82 -11.08 -11.95
CA LYS A 22 11.22 -9.76 -12.46
C LYS A 22 9.99 -8.92 -12.83
N ASN A 23 9.02 -9.50 -13.53
CA ASN A 23 7.81 -8.80 -13.94
C ASN A 23 7.00 -8.32 -12.73
N VAL A 24 6.78 -9.19 -11.74
CA VAL A 24 6.07 -8.83 -10.49
C VAL A 24 6.83 -7.75 -9.72
N ALA A 25 8.16 -7.82 -9.63
CA ALA A 25 8.95 -6.80 -8.94
C ALA A 25 8.86 -5.41 -9.62
N VAL A 26 8.86 -5.36 -10.97
CA VAL A 26 8.71 -4.10 -11.72
C VAL A 26 7.32 -3.53 -11.56
N ILE A 27 6.27 -4.35 -11.70
CA ILE A 27 4.87 -3.92 -11.51
C ILE A 27 4.66 -3.40 -10.09
N LEU A 28 5.16 -4.13 -9.09
CA LEU A 28 5.08 -3.73 -7.69
C LEU A 28 5.80 -2.39 -7.45
N ALA A 29 6.98 -2.17 -8.06
CA ALA A 29 7.70 -0.89 -7.92
C ALA A 29 6.94 0.29 -8.53
N ILE A 30 6.31 0.11 -9.70
CA ILE A 30 5.47 1.14 -10.33
C ILE A 30 4.25 1.44 -9.45
N LEU A 31 3.59 0.40 -8.94
CA LEU A 31 2.42 0.55 -8.09
C LEU A 31 2.74 1.26 -6.77
N PHE A 32 3.89 0.95 -6.17
CA PHE A 32 4.38 1.61 -4.96
C PHE A 32 4.66 3.10 -5.20
N MET A 33 5.26 3.44 -6.35
CA MET A 33 5.46 4.85 -6.74
C MET A 33 4.13 5.59 -6.88
N LEU A 34 3.16 4.97 -7.56
CA LEU A 34 1.84 5.55 -7.75
C LEU A 34 1.10 5.74 -6.41
N ASN A 35 1.20 4.77 -5.50
CA ASN A 35 0.63 4.87 -4.16
C ASN A 35 1.21 6.05 -3.38
N ILE A 36 2.52 6.27 -3.40
CA ILE A 36 3.13 7.43 -2.70
C ILE A 36 2.57 8.75 -3.24
N PHE A 37 2.45 8.90 -4.56
CA PHE A 37 1.86 10.11 -5.15
C PHE A 37 0.41 10.29 -4.71
N TYR A 38 -0.36 9.20 -4.68
CA TYR A 38 -1.75 9.23 -4.25
C TYR A 38 -1.90 9.52 -2.75
N ASP A 39 -1.07 8.92 -1.89
CA ASP A 39 -1.07 9.14 -0.43
C ASP A 39 -0.78 10.61 -0.11
N ILE A 40 0.17 11.24 -0.81
CA ILE A 40 0.43 12.67 -0.67
C ILE A 40 -0.79 13.49 -1.10
N ALA A 41 -1.42 13.15 -2.23
CA ALA A 41 -2.62 13.83 -2.70
C ALA A 41 -3.80 13.65 -1.73
N PHE A 42 -3.92 12.46 -1.13
CA PHE A 42 -4.92 12.14 -0.11
C PHE A 42 -4.73 13.00 1.14
N ILE A 43 -3.51 13.09 1.68
CA ILE A 43 -3.19 13.94 2.83
C ILE A 43 -3.53 15.42 2.54
N ILE A 44 -3.16 15.91 1.36
CA ILE A 44 -3.49 17.29 0.95
C ILE A 44 -5.01 17.47 0.88
N GLY A 45 -5.73 16.49 0.29
CA GLY A 45 -7.19 16.50 0.19
C GLY A 45 -7.86 16.54 1.57
N GLU A 46 -7.43 15.69 2.49
CA GLU A 46 -7.93 15.65 3.87
C GLU A 46 -7.70 16.99 4.59
N ILE A 47 -6.52 17.60 4.45
CA ILE A 47 -6.23 18.92 5.04
C ILE A 47 -7.18 20.00 4.48
N VAL A 48 -7.40 19.99 3.16
CA VAL A 48 -8.32 20.95 2.51
C VAL A 48 -9.76 20.73 3.01
N LEU A 49 -10.21 19.48 3.10
CA LEU A 49 -11.55 19.14 3.59
C LEU A 49 -11.71 19.48 5.07
N PHE A 50 -10.66 19.32 5.87
CA PHE A 50 -10.65 19.72 7.27
C PHE A 50 -10.84 21.24 7.44
N ILE A 51 -10.11 22.06 6.66
CA ILE A 51 -10.29 23.52 6.64
C ILE A 51 -11.69 23.88 6.15
N GLN A 52 -12.20 23.19 5.12
CA GLN A 52 -13.52 23.44 4.56
C GLN A 52 -14.65 23.15 5.57
N LYS A 53 -14.56 22.02 6.28
CA LYS A 53 -15.48 21.62 7.36
C LYS A 53 -15.49 22.66 8.48
N GLY A 54 -14.33 23.18 8.86
CA GLY A 54 -14.19 24.21 9.91
C GLY A 54 -14.66 25.62 9.52
N THR A 55 -14.44 26.05 8.28
CA THR A 55 -14.71 27.44 7.85
C THR A 55 -16.07 27.64 7.19
N GLN A 56 -16.44 26.77 6.24
CA GLN A 56 -17.62 26.96 5.40
C GLN A 56 -18.88 26.31 5.98
N LEU A 57 -18.73 25.13 6.57
CA LEU A 57 -19.88 24.33 7.00
C LEU A 57 -20.24 24.55 8.48
N ARG A 58 -19.37 25.23 9.25
CA ARG A 58 -19.50 25.52 10.70
C ARG A 58 -20.14 24.34 11.46
N LEU A 59 -19.66 23.14 11.15
CA LEU A 59 -20.20 21.94 11.76
C LEU A 59 -19.90 21.96 13.26
N PRO A 60 -20.86 21.60 14.13
CA PRO A 60 -20.61 21.45 15.55
C PRO A 60 -19.76 20.20 15.77
N TYR A 61 -18.46 20.34 15.54
CA TYR A 61 -17.48 19.29 15.79
C TYR A 61 -17.18 19.28 17.29
N SER A 62 -17.41 18.15 17.96
CA SER A 62 -16.95 17.98 19.32
C SER A 62 -15.41 17.98 19.33
N ALA A 63 -14.80 18.54 20.38
CA ALA A 63 -13.34 18.60 20.51
C ALA A 63 -12.70 17.19 20.48
N ASP A 64 -13.41 16.19 20.98
CA ASP A 64 -12.96 14.80 21.02
C ASP A 64 -12.86 14.18 19.61
N ASP A 65 -13.84 14.46 18.75
CA ASP A 65 -13.86 13.95 17.37
C ASP A 65 -12.76 14.59 16.52
N ILE A 66 -12.49 15.89 16.73
CA ILE A 66 -11.37 16.59 16.06
C ILE A 66 -10.04 15.92 16.45
N GLY A 67 -9.87 15.64 17.74
CA GLY A 67 -8.66 15.02 18.27
C GLY A 67 -8.43 13.64 17.67
N LEU A 68 -9.47 12.80 17.62
CA LEU A 68 -9.40 11.46 17.05
C LEU A 68 -9.00 11.48 15.57
N ASP A 69 -9.66 12.30 14.76
CA ASP A 69 -9.37 12.41 13.33
C ASP A 69 -7.95 12.91 13.06
N THR A 70 -7.49 13.89 13.84
CA THR A 70 -6.12 14.42 13.73
C THR A 70 -5.08 13.36 14.09
N VAL A 71 -5.32 12.58 15.14
CA VAL A 71 -4.42 11.49 15.57
C VAL A 71 -4.41 10.37 14.53
N LEU A 72 -5.56 10.01 13.96
CA LEU A 72 -5.65 8.99 12.90
C LEU A 72 -4.92 9.42 11.63
N LEU A 73 -5.04 10.68 11.23
CA LEU A 73 -4.35 11.22 10.07
C LEU A 73 -2.82 11.25 10.30
N LEU A 74 -2.38 11.61 11.51
CA LEU A 74 -0.97 11.52 11.89
C LEU A 74 -0.45 10.07 11.89
N LEU A 75 -1.26 9.14 12.42
CA LEU A 75 -0.94 7.72 12.45
C LEU A 75 -0.82 7.15 11.03
N LEU A 76 -1.69 7.56 10.12
CA LEU A 76 -1.64 7.19 8.70
C LEU A 76 -0.29 7.61 8.09
N VAL A 77 0.12 8.86 8.30
CA VAL A 77 1.41 9.39 7.81
C VAL A 77 2.59 8.57 8.35
N ILE A 78 2.57 8.22 9.64
CA ILE A 78 3.63 7.41 10.25
C ILE A 78 3.66 6.00 9.64
N LEU A 79 2.50 5.36 9.47
CA LEU A 79 2.41 4.02 8.89
C LEU A 79 2.86 4.01 7.43
N ASP A 80 2.50 4.99 6.63
CA ASP A 80 2.95 5.08 5.24
C ASP A 80 4.45 5.38 5.13
N ALA A 81 5.01 6.19 6.03
CA ALA A 81 6.46 6.40 6.09
C ALA A 81 7.22 5.11 6.45
N LEU A 82 6.71 4.32 7.40
CA LEU A 82 7.26 3.02 7.74
C LEU A 82 7.11 2.03 6.58
N ARG A 83 5.91 1.96 5.97
CA ARG A 83 5.63 1.08 4.82
C ARG A 83 6.54 1.41 3.65
N PHE A 84 6.75 2.69 3.35
CA PHE A 84 7.70 3.13 2.31
C PHE A 84 9.14 2.72 2.63
N SER A 85 9.56 2.89 3.88
CA SER A 85 10.92 2.55 4.31
C SER A 85 11.21 1.05 4.18
N PHE A 86 10.24 0.20 4.53
CA PHE A 86 10.35 -1.25 4.35
C PHE A 86 10.13 -1.68 2.89
N GLY A 87 9.22 -1.02 2.17
CA GLY A 87 8.87 -1.30 0.78
C GLY A 87 10.05 -1.07 -0.15
N LYS A 88 10.75 0.06 0.00
CA LYS A 88 12.01 0.35 -0.70
C LYS A 88 13.05 -0.76 -0.50
N LYS A 89 13.16 -1.30 0.72
CA LYS A 89 14.11 -2.38 1.00
C LYS A 89 13.63 -3.72 0.41
N GLY A 90 12.32 -3.96 0.40
CA GLY A 90 11.70 -5.24 0.04
C GLY A 90 11.82 -5.62 -1.43
N TYR A 91 11.45 -4.74 -2.36
CA TYR A 91 11.50 -5.08 -3.78
C TYR A 91 12.94 -5.18 -4.32
N LEU A 92 13.86 -4.32 -3.83
CA LEU A 92 15.26 -4.24 -4.26
C LEU A 92 16.09 -5.44 -3.81
N THR A 93 15.90 -5.90 -2.57
CA THR A 93 16.69 -7.02 -2.03
C THR A 93 16.03 -8.38 -2.20
N GLN A 94 14.76 -8.41 -2.66
CA GLN A 94 13.98 -9.65 -2.84
C GLN A 94 13.98 -10.53 -1.57
N ARG A 95 14.15 -9.90 -0.40
CA ARG A 95 14.17 -10.58 0.88
C ARG A 95 12.75 -10.72 1.38
N LEU A 96 12.43 -11.90 1.87
CA LEU A 96 11.11 -12.22 2.43
C LEU A 96 10.76 -11.30 3.61
N SER A 97 11.71 -11.00 4.51
CA SER A 97 11.44 -10.23 5.73
C SER A 97 10.85 -8.83 5.52
N PRO A 98 11.43 -7.93 4.69
CA PRO A 98 10.83 -6.62 4.41
C PRO A 98 9.50 -6.70 3.64
N LEU A 99 9.32 -7.70 2.77
CA LEU A 99 8.05 -7.92 2.05
C LEU A 99 6.93 -8.32 3.01
N PHE A 100 7.21 -9.21 3.97
CA PHE A 100 6.26 -9.61 5.01
C PHE A 100 5.87 -8.44 5.90
N LEU A 101 6.83 -7.61 6.34
CA LEU A 101 6.53 -6.44 7.16
C LEU A 101 5.62 -5.44 6.43
N CYS A 102 5.87 -5.18 5.15
CA CYS A 102 4.97 -4.33 4.35
C CYS A 102 3.57 -4.94 4.28
N THR A 103 3.47 -6.26 4.09
CA THR A 103 2.19 -6.97 3.97
C THR A 103 1.35 -6.87 5.23
N ILE A 104 1.99 -6.85 6.40
CA ILE A 104 1.30 -6.70 7.69
C ILE A 104 0.89 -5.23 7.92
N LEU A 105 1.67 -4.27 7.43
CA LEU A 105 1.35 -2.84 7.55
C LEU A 105 0.20 -2.41 6.62
N THR A 106 0.05 -3.01 5.43
CA THR A 106 -1.00 -2.62 4.47
C THR A 106 -2.43 -2.74 5.02
N PRO A 107 -2.82 -3.81 5.75
CA PRO A 107 -4.12 -3.89 6.43
C PRO A 107 -4.36 -2.77 7.44
N ALA A 108 -3.33 -2.34 8.18
CA ALA A 108 -3.46 -1.26 9.15
C ALA A 108 -3.77 0.08 8.46
N VAL A 109 -3.09 0.36 7.35
CA VAL A 109 -3.35 1.54 6.50
C VAL A 109 -4.77 1.48 5.90
N LEU A 110 -5.19 0.32 5.39
CA LEU A 110 -6.54 0.10 4.88
C LEU A 110 -7.61 0.36 5.94
N LEU A 111 -7.41 -0.14 7.17
CA LEU A 111 -8.36 0.07 8.27
C LEU A 111 -8.51 1.54 8.64
N ILE A 112 -7.40 2.28 8.68
CA ILE A 112 -7.43 3.73 8.96
C ILE A 112 -8.11 4.48 7.80
N GLY A 113 -7.81 4.13 6.55
CA GLY A 113 -8.47 4.70 5.38
C GLY A 113 -9.98 4.42 5.31
N ILE A 114 -10.41 3.23 5.76
CA ILE A 114 -11.82 2.90 5.90
C ILE A 114 -12.47 3.74 7.01
N HIS A 115 -11.76 3.95 8.13
CA HIS A 115 -12.27 4.76 9.23
C HIS A 115 -12.49 6.21 8.80
N THR A 116 -11.51 6.83 8.13
CA THR A 116 -11.65 8.20 7.60
C THR A 116 -12.76 8.30 6.56
N MET A 117 -13.00 7.25 5.76
CA MET A 117 -14.08 7.25 4.75
C MET A 117 -15.49 7.02 5.32
N LEU A 118 -15.67 6.16 6.32
CA LEU A 118 -17.01 5.70 6.75
C LEU A 118 -17.42 6.18 8.14
N TRP A 119 -16.46 6.29 9.06
CA TRP A 119 -16.72 6.48 10.49
C TRP A 119 -16.53 7.91 10.97
N GLN A 120 -16.01 8.80 10.13
CA GLN A 120 -15.91 10.21 10.44
C GLN A 120 -17.30 10.83 10.63
N THR A 121 -17.47 11.69 11.64
CA THR A 121 -18.76 12.30 12.02
C THR A 121 -19.43 13.10 10.91
N PHE A 122 -18.64 13.67 9.98
CA PHE A 122 -19.15 14.41 8.83
C PHE A 122 -18.45 14.00 7.54
N VAL A 123 -18.86 12.84 7.00
CA VAL A 123 -18.34 12.37 5.72
C VAL A 123 -18.92 13.20 4.57
N THR A 124 -18.04 13.84 3.79
CA THR A 124 -18.38 14.55 2.56
C THR A 124 -18.27 13.61 1.35
N ARG A 125 -18.87 13.99 0.22
CA ARG A 125 -18.74 13.22 -1.03
C ARG A 125 -17.28 13.14 -1.50
N ALA A 126 -16.46 14.14 -1.18
CA ALA A 126 -15.04 14.15 -1.51
C ALA A 126 -14.26 13.11 -0.69
N ASP A 127 -14.53 13.00 0.63
CA ASP A 127 -13.92 11.99 1.50
C ASP A 127 -14.18 10.57 0.97
N TYR A 128 -15.42 10.29 0.53
CA TYR A 128 -15.78 9.00 -0.09
C TYR A 128 -14.99 8.70 -1.36
N ILE A 129 -14.87 9.67 -2.27
CA ILE A 129 -14.15 9.48 -3.53
C ILE A 129 -12.66 9.24 -3.25
N LEU A 130 -12.05 10.08 -2.41
CA LEU A 130 -10.65 9.96 -2.04
C LEU A 130 -10.37 8.63 -1.32
N GLY A 131 -11.16 8.27 -0.32
CA GLY A 131 -11.01 7.01 0.41
C GLY A 131 -11.19 5.78 -0.47
N SER A 132 -12.16 5.79 -1.40
CA SER A 132 -12.41 4.64 -2.29
C SER A 132 -11.24 4.36 -3.24
N ILE A 133 -10.62 5.40 -3.78
CA ILE A 133 -9.47 5.29 -4.66
C ILE A 133 -8.23 4.85 -3.86
N LEU A 134 -8.03 5.39 -2.65
CA LEU A 134 -6.96 4.98 -1.74
C LEU A 134 -7.02 3.47 -1.48
N ILE A 135 -8.20 2.97 -1.09
CA ILE A 135 -8.45 1.55 -0.80
C ILE A 135 -8.18 0.69 -2.04
N ALA A 136 -8.62 1.13 -3.22
CA ALA A 136 -8.40 0.39 -4.46
C ALA A 136 -6.91 0.21 -4.77
N PHE A 137 -6.11 1.27 -4.64
CA PHE A 137 -4.67 1.16 -4.87
C PHE A 137 -3.94 0.32 -3.80
N HIS A 138 -4.34 0.43 -2.52
CA HIS A 138 -3.77 -0.38 -1.44
C HIS A 138 -4.15 -1.86 -1.56
N ALA A 139 -5.37 -2.16 -1.99
CA ALA A 139 -5.81 -3.53 -2.26
C ALA A 139 -5.03 -4.14 -3.43
N ALA A 140 -4.82 -3.37 -4.51
CA ALA A 140 -3.98 -3.80 -5.62
C ALA A 140 -2.53 -4.08 -5.14
N GLU A 141 -1.96 -3.18 -4.33
CA GLU A 141 -0.62 -3.38 -3.77
C GLU A 141 -0.53 -4.67 -2.96
N LEU A 142 -1.51 -4.92 -2.09
CA LEU A 142 -1.57 -6.12 -1.26
C LEU A 142 -1.56 -7.40 -2.11
N VAL A 143 -2.35 -7.45 -3.20
CA VAL A 143 -2.39 -8.60 -4.11
C VAL A 143 -1.02 -8.85 -4.74
N PHE A 144 -0.35 -7.82 -5.26
CA PHE A 144 0.98 -7.98 -5.87
C PHE A 144 2.05 -8.34 -4.83
N LEU A 145 1.93 -7.85 -3.60
CA LEU A 145 2.83 -8.17 -2.50
C LEU A 145 2.72 -9.66 -2.10
N LEU A 146 1.50 -10.19 -2.02
CA LEU A 146 1.23 -11.61 -1.78
C LEU A 146 1.76 -12.49 -2.92
N LEU A 147 1.57 -12.07 -4.17
CA LEU A 147 2.14 -12.77 -5.34
C LEU A 147 3.68 -12.78 -5.29
N ALA A 148 4.30 -11.67 -4.92
CA ALA A 148 5.75 -11.58 -4.78
C ALA A 148 6.29 -12.54 -3.70
N ILE A 149 5.60 -12.63 -2.55
CA ILE A 149 5.93 -13.57 -1.47
C ILE A 149 5.78 -15.02 -1.93
N LEU A 150 4.67 -15.36 -2.60
CA LEU A 150 4.43 -16.71 -3.10
C LEU A 150 5.52 -17.16 -4.08
N ILE A 151 5.87 -16.31 -5.05
CA ILE A 151 6.93 -16.60 -6.02
C ILE A 151 8.28 -16.76 -5.30
N CYS A 152 8.58 -15.90 -4.32
CA CYS A 152 9.81 -16.00 -3.54
C CYS A 152 9.89 -17.33 -2.75
N MET A 153 8.80 -17.76 -2.14
CA MET A 153 8.71 -19.04 -1.42
C MET A 153 8.93 -20.24 -2.34
N THR A 154 8.27 -20.28 -3.51
CA THR A 154 8.41 -21.38 -4.48
C THR A 154 9.81 -21.50 -5.11
N ARG A 155 10.65 -20.48 -4.96
CA ARG A 155 12.05 -20.49 -5.41
C ARG A 155 13.00 -21.09 -4.38
N GLN A 156 12.65 -21.08 -3.09
CA GLN A 156 13.50 -21.64 -2.03
C GLN A 156 13.34 -23.15 -1.85
N THR A 157 12.21 -23.72 -2.30
CA THR A 157 11.89 -25.17 -2.31
C THR A 157 12.31 -25.84 -3.61
#